data_AF-A0A958RS99-F1
#
_entry.id   AF-A0A958RS99-F1
#
_cell.length_a   1.000
_cell.length_b   1.000
_cell.length_c   1.000
_cell.angle_alpha   90.00
_cell.angle_beta   90.00
_cell.angle_gamma   90.00
#
_symmetry.space_group_name_H-M   'P 1'
#
loop_
_entity.id
_entity.type
_entity.pdbx_description
1 polymer ?
#
loop_
_entity_poly.entity_id
_entity_poly.type
_entity_poly.pdbx_seq_one_letter_code
_entity_poly.pdbx_strand_id
1 'polypeptide(L)'
;MKIELAKPEDSEALSHFFSSFPLRGQVDFSIERSQQFFKLYETFSSDYDTYLLRDDQKNIKGCVSLLFKDVIFENKPTKIGYATDLRISRDRESIKNWTAHFLPAIDESCKKRNVDFLLSLIPRTGGEAFNALVRPRTARRDLPRYQLYRKLDVALILGRILRLRPLTTIKIKSCTDNDLEPLADFLKQKAQNASIDLEWTPELLKNFIYRIPLSRLKKFELQKAEKVESLAAWHLGR
;
A
#
# COMPACT_ATOMS: atom_id res chain seq x y z
N MET A 1 10.94 18.91 -17.59
CA MET A 1 10.54 17.88 -16.58
C MET A 1 11.71 17.03 -16.14
N LYS A 2 11.81 16.75 -14.83
CA LYS A 2 12.91 15.98 -14.22
C LYS A 2 12.38 14.99 -13.19
N ILE A 3 12.98 13.80 -13.14
CA ILE A 3 12.72 12.82 -12.07
C ILE A 3 13.73 12.97 -10.95
N GLU A 4 13.27 12.85 -9.71
CA GLU A 4 14.11 12.88 -8.51
C GLU A 4 13.57 11.96 -7.43
N LEU A 5 14.47 11.51 -6.54
CA LEU A 5 14.09 10.76 -5.35
C LEU A 5 13.54 11.74 -4.31
N ALA A 6 12.33 11.49 -3.83
CA ALA A 6 11.69 12.27 -2.80
C ALA A 6 12.45 12.14 -1.48
N LYS A 7 12.47 13.23 -0.72
CA LYS A 7 13.08 13.30 0.61
C LYS A 7 12.03 13.59 1.67
N PRO A 8 12.32 13.39 2.97
CA PRO A 8 11.38 13.70 4.04
C PRO A 8 10.81 15.12 3.97
N GLU A 9 11.58 16.10 3.49
CA GLU A 9 11.17 17.49 3.37
C GLU A 9 10.08 17.69 2.29
N ASP A 10 9.94 16.77 1.34
CA ASP A 10 8.90 16.81 0.30
C ASP A 10 7.52 16.36 0.83
N SER A 11 7.46 15.83 2.06
CA SER A 11 6.28 15.16 2.62
C SER A 11 5.01 16.00 2.56
N GLU A 12 5.08 17.29 2.91
CA GLU A 12 3.91 18.18 2.89
C GLU A 12 3.41 18.43 1.46
N ALA A 13 4.32 18.77 0.54
CA ALA A 13 3.99 18.99 -0.87
C ALA A 13 3.45 17.71 -1.54
N LEU A 14 4.01 16.57 -1.19
CA LEU A 14 3.57 15.24 -1.63
C LEU A 14 2.17 14.91 -1.12
N SER A 15 1.88 15.13 0.16
CA SER A 15 0.56 14.89 0.74
C SER A 15 -0.51 15.76 0.07
N HIS A 16 -0.20 17.03 -0.21
CA HIS A 16 -1.10 17.92 -0.95
C HIS A 16 -1.28 17.48 -2.42
N PHE A 17 -0.20 17.13 -3.10
CA PHE A 17 -0.29 16.61 -4.47
C PHE A 17 -1.14 15.33 -4.52
N PHE A 18 -0.92 14.40 -3.60
CA PHE A 18 -1.61 13.12 -3.54
C PHE A 18 -3.11 13.26 -3.27
N SER A 19 -3.51 14.16 -2.36
CA SER A 19 -4.93 14.38 -2.02
C SER A 19 -5.73 15.03 -3.15
N SER A 20 -5.06 15.65 -4.13
CA SER A 20 -5.69 16.23 -5.33
C SER A 20 -6.27 15.21 -6.32
N PHE A 21 -6.02 13.90 -6.10
CA PHE A 21 -6.50 12.81 -6.94
C PHE A 21 -7.64 12.03 -6.26
N PRO A 22 -8.91 12.46 -6.43
CA PRO A 22 -10.04 11.72 -5.89
C PRO A 22 -10.17 10.35 -6.56
N LEU A 23 -10.45 9.34 -5.75
CA LEU A 23 -10.86 8.03 -6.20
C LEU A 23 -12.34 8.08 -6.54
N ARG A 24 -12.64 7.90 -7.83
CA ARG A 24 -14.00 7.96 -8.36
C ARG A 24 -14.68 6.61 -8.26
N GLY A 25 -15.95 6.61 -7.83
CA GLY A 25 -16.73 5.40 -7.66
C GLY A 25 -18.23 5.68 -7.51
N GLN A 26 -18.96 4.78 -6.85
CA GLN A 26 -20.32 5.08 -6.40
C GLN A 26 -20.34 6.19 -5.34
N VAL A 27 -19.24 6.30 -4.60
CA VAL A 27 -18.92 7.41 -3.71
C VAL A 27 -17.52 7.86 -4.07
N ASP A 28 -17.33 9.17 -4.22
CA ASP A 28 -16.02 9.76 -4.44
C ASP A 28 -15.34 10.02 -3.10
N PHE A 29 -14.07 9.64 -3.00
CA PHE A 29 -13.28 9.90 -1.80
C PHE A 29 -11.86 10.31 -2.17
N SER A 30 -11.31 11.27 -1.42
CA SER A 30 -9.89 11.63 -1.49
C SER A 30 -9.18 10.98 -0.31
N ILE A 31 -7.99 10.45 -0.57
CA ILE A 31 -7.12 9.94 0.47
C ILE A 31 -6.20 11.07 0.88
N GLU A 32 -6.34 11.53 2.12
CA GLU A 32 -5.40 12.46 2.73
C GLU A 32 -4.40 11.67 3.55
N ARG A 33 -3.11 11.85 3.24
CA ARG A 33 -2.04 11.44 4.15
C ARG A 33 -1.72 12.63 5.04
N SER A 34 -1.49 12.37 6.33
CA SER A 34 -1.03 13.41 7.25
C SER A 34 0.25 14.08 6.71
N GLN A 35 0.75 15.13 7.37
CA GLN A 35 2.01 15.79 7.01
C GLN A 35 3.25 14.86 7.02
N GLN A 36 3.10 13.57 7.32
CA GLN A 36 4.13 12.54 7.27
C GLN A 36 3.79 11.48 6.20
N PHE A 37 3.90 11.86 4.91
CA PHE A 37 3.58 11.03 3.74
C PHE A 37 4.23 9.64 3.79
N PHE A 38 5.51 9.58 4.18
CA PHE A 38 6.32 8.35 4.19
C PHE A 38 6.03 7.43 5.38
N LYS A 39 5.34 7.91 6.42
CA LYS A 39 5.11 7.15 7.65
C LYS A 39 4.34 5.86 7.40
N LEU A 40 3.44 5.88 6.42
CA LEU A 40 2.74 4.69 5.97
C LEU A 40 3.71 3.62 5.46
N TYR A 41 4.73 4.01 4.70
CA TYR A 41 5.69 3.06 4.13
C TYR A 41 6.55 2.44 5.21
N GLU A 42 7.03 3.23 6.17
CA GLU A 42 7.81 2.75 7.31
C GLU A 42 7.10 1.64 8.12
N THR A 43 5.76 1.64 8.11
CA THR A 43 4.94 0.58 8.70
C THR A 43 5.06 -0.74 7.92
N PHE A 44 5.14 -0.69 6.59
CA PHE A 44 5.14 -1.87 5.73
C PHE A 44 6.54 -2.39 5.42
N SER A 45 7.51 -1.49 5.23
CA SER A 45 8.91 -1.78 4.92
C SER A 45 9.81 -0.59 5.30
N SER A 46 11.05 -0.89 5.71
CA SER A 46 12.12 0.12 5.80
C SER A 46 12.86 0.33 4.49
N ASP A 47 12.58 -0.48 3.47
CA ASP A 47 13.18 -0.38 2.15
C ASP A 47 12.13 0.09 1.13
N TYR A 48 12.17 1.39 0.83
CA TYR A 48 11.26 2.00 -0.14
C TYR A 48 11.94 3.17 -0.84
N ASP A 49 11.53 3.42 -2.08
CA ASP A 49 11.88 4.60 -2.85
C ASP A 49 10.60 5.33 -3.25
N THR A 50 10.59 6.66 -3.24
CA THR A 50 9.51 7.45 -3.82
C THR A 50 10.12 8.41 -4.82
N TYR A 51 9.61 8.40 -6.05
CA TYR A 51 10.08 9.27 -7.10
C TYR A 51 9.07 10.38 -7.38
N LEU A 52 9.58 11.59 -7.61
CA LEU A 52 8.82 12.76 -8.04
C LEU A 52 9.17 13.10 -9.47
N LEU A 53 8.15 13.45 -10.25
CA LEU A 53 8.32 14.13 -11.52
C LEU A 53 8.03 15.62 -11.29
N ARG A 54 9.00 16.49 -11.54
CA ARG A 54 8.82 17.95 -11.41
C ARG A 54 8.93 18.67 -12.75
N ASP A 55 8.20 19.77 -12.88
CA ASP A 55 8.40 20.75 -13.95
C ASP A 55 9.59 21.68 -13.65
N ASP A 56 9.88 22.59 -14.58
CA ASP A 56 11.02 23.49 -14.48
C ASP A 56 10.81 24.56 -13.38
N GLN A 57 9.56 24.80 -12.99
CA GLN A 57 9.16 25.64 -11.85
C GLN A 57 9.17 24.86 -10.51
N LYS A 58 9.66 23.62 -10.50
CA LYS A 58 9.72 22.72 -9.34
C LYS A 58 8.35 22.28 -8.80
N ASN A 59 7.26 22.41 -9.54
CA ASN A 59 5.97 21.86 -9.14
C ASN A 59 5.94 20.34 -9.35
N ILE A 60 5.29 19.61 -8.44
CA ILE A 60 5.08 18.17 -8.59
C ILE A 60 4.06 17.92 -9.71
N LYS A 61 4.47 17.13 -10.71
CA LYS A 61 3.68 16.68 -11.86
C LYS A 61 3.38 15.19 -11.83
N GLY A 62 4.06 14.45 -10.97
CA GLY A 62 3.75 13.05 -10.74
C GLY A 62 4.51 12.49 -9.56
N CYS A 63 4.02 11.38 -9.03
CA CYS A 63 4.74 10.57 -8.07
C CYS A 63 4.48 9.08 -8.30
N VAL A 64 5.42 8.26 -7.82
CA VAL A 64 5.26 6.81 -7.65
C VAL A 64 6.10 6.38 -6.46
N SER A 65 5.61 5.40 -5.71
CA SER A 65 6.35 4.82 -4.60
C SER A 65 6.53 3.32 -4.81
N LEU A 66 7.72 2.85 -4.48
CA LEU A 66 8.14 1.46 -4.55
C LEU A 66 8.47 1.00 -3.14
N LEU A 67 7.86 -0.09 -2.67
CA LEU A 67 8.20 -0.72 -1.40
C LEU A 67 8.77 -2.09 -1.69
N PHE A 68 9.89 -2.44 -1.06
CA PHE A 68 10.56 -3.72 -1.26
C PHE A 68 10.48 -4.54 0.01
N LYS A 69 10.21 -5.84 -0.13
CA LYS A 69 10.00 -6.71 1.03
C LYS A 69 10.45 -8.13 0.74
N ASP A 70 11.05 -8.74 1.73
CA ASP A 70 11.32 -10.17 1.76
C ASP A 70 10.02 -10.92 2.12
N VAL A 71 9.67 -11.89 1.28
CA VAL A 71 8.44 -12.68 1.39
C VAL A 71 8.76 -14.15 1.14
N ILE A 72 7.83 -15.01 1.53
CA ILE A 72 7.80 -16.40 1.07
C ILE A 72 6.89 -16.45 -0.16
N PHE A 73 7.48 -16.74 -1.32
CA PHE A 73 6.76 -16.93 -2.58
C PHE A 73 6.96 -18.38 -3.03
N GLU A 74 5.87 -19.14 -3.20
CA GLU A 74 5.93 -20.57 -3.55
C GLU A 74 6.91 -21.37 -2.66
N ASN A 75 6.88 -21.14 -1.34
CA ASN A 75 7.78 -21.73 -0.33
C ASN A 75 9.27 -21.36 -0.47
N LYS A 76 9.60 -20.30 -1.20
CA LYS A 76 10.97 -19.80 -1.34
C LYS A 76 11.11 -18.37 -0.81
N PRO A 77 12.13 -18.07 0.01
CA PRO A 77 12.47 -16.69 0.35
C PRO A 77 12.78 -15.90 -0.92
N THR A 78 11.99 -14.86 -1.16
CA THR A 78 12.03 -14.05 -2.38
C THR A 78 11.87 -12.60 -1.99
N LYS A 79 12.65 -11.71 -2.63
CA LYS A 79 12.41 -10.27 -2.51
C LYS A 79 11.48 -9.81 -3.62
N ILE A 80 10.41 -9.11 -3.24
CA ILE A 80 9.44 -8.55 -4.17
C ILE A 80 9.32 -7.05 -3.99
N GLY A 81 8.88 -6.36 -5.03
CA GLY A 81 8.52 -4.95 -4.92
C GLY A 81 7.02 -4.72 -5.07
N TYR A 82 6.54 -3.67 -4.45
CA TYR A 82 5.18 -3.16 -4.59
C TYR A 82 5.26 -1.77 -5.20
N ALA A 83 4.68 -1.59 -6.38
CA ALA A 83 4.46 -0.29 -6.99
C ALA A 83 3.10 0.26 -6.55
N THR A 84 3.13 1.39 -5.86
CA THR A 84 1.95 2.07 -5.33
C THR A 84 2.00 3.56 -5.66
N ASP A 85 0.88 4.24 -5.44
CA ASP A 85 0.78 5.71 -5.45
C ASP A 85 1.17 6.38 -6.77
N LEU A 86 1.11 5.64 -7.88
CA LEU A 86 1.27 6.23 -9.21
C LEU A 86 0.16 7.27 -9.45
N ARG A 87 0.58 8.54 -9.53
CA ARG A 87 -0.27 9.71 -9.79
C ARG A 87 0.45 10.63 -10.76
N ILE A 88 -0.24 11.05 -11.81
CA ILE A 88 0.29 11.93 -12.85
C ILE A 88 -0.69 13.08 -13.06
N SER A 89 -0.20 14.32 -13.06
CA SER A 89 -1.00 15.50 -13.34
C SER A 89 -1.71 15.39 -14.69
N ARG A 90 -2.92 15.97 -14.77
CA ARG A 90 -3.78 15.87 -15.96
C ARG A 90 -3.35 16.75 -17.13
N ASP A 91 -2.25 17.48 -17.02
CA ASP A 91 -1.71 18.24 -18.14
C ASP A 91 -1.12 17.32 -19.22
N ARG A 92 -1.22 17.78 -20.47
CA ARG A 92 -0.84 16.99 -21.65
C ARG A 92 0.63 16.59 -21.64
N GLU A 93 1.50 17.45 -21.12
CA GLU A 93 2.93 17.21 -21.08
C GLU A 93 3.26 16.04 -20.15
N SER A 94 2.72 16.06 -18.93
CA SER A 94 2.87 15.00 -17.92
C SER A 94 2.34 13.66 -18.43
N ILE A 95 1.15 13.62 -19.00
CA ILE A 95 0.53 12.39 -19.54
C ILE A 95 1.36 11.78 -20.68
N LYS A 96 2.01 12.62 -21.50
CA LYS A 96 2.79 12.15 -22.65
C LYS A 96 4.14 11.58 -22.22
N ASN A 97 4.80 12.19 -21.24
CA ASN A 97 6.21 11.93 -20.99
C ASN A 97 6.47 11.15 -19.69
N TRP A 98 5.49 10.94 -18.81
CA TRP A 98 5.74 10.31 -17.50
C TRP A 98 6.46 8.96 -17.59
N THR A 99 6.12 8.13 -18.59
CA THR A 99 6.72 6.80 -18.76
C THR A 99 8.22 6.87 -19.05
N ALA A 100 8.65 7.84 -19.87
CA ALA A 100 10.05 8.03 -20.22
C ALA A 100 10.91 8.42 -19.01
N HIS A 101 10.28 9.01 -17.98
CA HIS A 101 10.95 9.41 -16.76
C HIS A 101 10.88 8.33 -15.66
N PHE A 102 9.69 7.79 -15.38
CA PHE A 102 9.49 6.85 -14.28
C PHE A 102 10.03 5.45 -14.57
N LEU A 103 9.90 4.94 -15.79
CA LEU A 103 10.32 3.55 -16.06
C LEU A 103 11.82 3.32 -15.84
N PRO A 104 12.75 4.18 -16.31
CA PRO A 104 14.16 4.01 -16.00
C PRO A 104 14.48 4.04 -14.50
N ALA A 105 13.82 4.92 -13.74
CA ALA A 105 14.02 5.01 -12.30
C ALA A 105 13.48 3.78 -11.55
N ILE A 106 12.34 3.25 -11.99
CA ILE A 106 11.77 2.00 -11.46
C ILE A 106 12.72 0.83 -11.75
N ASP A 107 13.24 0.73 -12.99
CA ASP A 107 14.17 -0.32 -13.39
C ASP A 107 15.48 -0.26 -12.59
N GLU A 108 16.02 0.93 -12.38
CA GLU A 108 17.22 1.13 -11.55
C GLU A 108 16.96 0.70 -10.09
N SER A 109 15.82 1.09 -9.53
CA SER A 109 15.42 0.71 -8.16
C SER A 109 15.29 -0.80 -7.99
N CYS A 110 14.71 -1.48 -8.99
CA CYS A 110 14.58 -2.94 -9.01
C CYS A 110 15.93 -3.64 -9.16
N LYS A 111 16.78 -3.18 -10.09
CA LYS A 111 18.13 -3.72 -10.31
C LYS A 111 19.00 -3.61 -9.06
N LYS A 112 18.96 -2.47 -8.36
CA LYS A 112 19.69 -2.25 -7.11
C LYS A 112 19.35 -3.30 -6.04
N ARG A 113 18.13 -3.84 -6.07
CA ARG A 113 17.62 -4.78 -5.07
C ARG A 113 17.49 -6.21 -5.57
N ASN A 114 17.90 -6.48 -6.81
CA ASN A 114 17.74 -7.77 -7.47
C ASN A 114 16.28 -8.28 -7.42
N VAL A 115 15.35 -7.41 -7.81
CA VAL A 115 13.90 -7.71 -7.83
C VAL A 115 13.43 -7.84 -9.27
N ASP A 116 12.88 -9.01 -9.59
CA ASP A 116 12.43 -9.32 -10.96
C ASP A 116 11.00 -8.86 -11.26
N PHE A 117 10.17 -8.68 -10.23
CA PHE A 117 8.76 -8.32 -10.41
C PHE A 117 8.25 -7.32 -9.37
N LEU A 118 7.38 -6.44 -9.87
CA LEU A 118 6.61 -5.49 -9.08
C LEU A 118 5.14 -5.88 -9.07
N LEU A 119 4.54 -5.85 -7.90
CA LEU A 119 3.11 -6.00 -7.71
C LEU A 119 2.47 -4.63 -7.60
N SER A 120 1.28 -4.48 -8.17
CA SER A 120 0.49 -3.27 -8.05
C SER A 120 -0.98 -3.62 -7.93
N LEU A 121 -1.74 -2.75 -7.28
CA LEU A 121 -3.18 -2.87 -7.16
C LEU A 121 -3.84 -1.85 -8.09
N ILE A 122 -4.56 -2.36 -9.08
CA ILE A 122 -5.31 -1.53 -10.04
C ILE A 122 -6.81 -1.74 -9.78
N PRO A 123 -7.54 -0.71 -9.31
CA PRO A 123 -8.98 -0.81 -9.14
C PRO A 123 -9.66 -1.10 -10.48
N ARG A 124 -10.57 -2.09 -10.50
CA ARG A 124 -11.36 -2.41 -11.72
C ARG A 124 -12.26 -1.25 -12.15
N THR A 125 -12.70 -0.42 -11.21
CA THR A 125 -13.52 0.77 -11.45
C THR A 125 -12.70 1.95 -12.01
N GLY A 126 -11.37 1.90 -11.90
CA GLY A 126 -10.46 2.95 -12.37
C GLY A 126 -10.16 2.82 -13.87
N GLY A 127 -11.14 3.15 -14.72
CA GLY A 127 -11.02 3.00 -16.18
C GLY A 127 -9.77 3.67 -16.79
N GLU A 128 -9.34 4.82 -16.27
CA GLU A 128 -8.16 5.54 -16.75
C GLU A 128 -6.86 4.74 -16.52
N ALA A 129 -6.60 4.28 -15.29
CA ALA A 129 -5.40 3.50 -14.96
C ALA A 129 -5.40 2.15 -15.68
N PHE A 130 -6.55 1.48 -15.74
CA PHE A 130 -6.67 0.20 -16.43
C PHE A 130 -6.41 0.34 -17.94
N ASN A 131 -6.93 1.38 -18.58
CA ASN A 131 -6.68 1.66 -19.99
C ASN A 131 -5.25 2.16 -20.25
N ALA A 132 -4.62 2.85 -19.30
CA ALA A 132 -3.26 3.35 -19.45
C ALA A 132 -2.19 2.25 -19.30
N LEU A 133 -2.41 1.30 -18.39
CA LEU A 133 -1.40 0.32 -17.98
C LEU A 133 -1.69 -1.11 -18.47
N VAL A 134 -2.95 -1.55 -18.39
CA VAL A 134 -3.33 -2.94 -18.66
C VAL A 134 -3.86 -3.13 -20.09
N ARG A 135 -4.63 -2.15 -20.60
CA ARG A 135 -5.21 -2.18 -21.95
C ARG A 135 -4.91 -0.91 -22.75
N PRO A 136 -3.63 -0.59 -23.01
CA PRO A 136 -3.27 0.56 -23.81
C PRO A 136 -3.86 0.45 -25.22
N ARG A 137 -4.68 1.44 -25.63
CA ARG A 137 -5.34 1.49 -26.95
C ARG A 137 -4.34 1.60 -28.11
N THR A 138 -3.18 2.18 -27.85
CA THR A 138 -2.05 2.25 -28.78
C THR A 138 -0.92 1.44 -28.19
N ALA A 139 -0.17 0.72 -29.04
CA ALA A 139 1.05 0.03 -28.63
C ALA A 139 2.11 1.06 -28.20
N ARG A 140 2.02 1.58 -26.98
CA ARG A 140 3.13 2.29 -26.34
C ARG A 140 4.23 1.25 -26.13
N ARG A 141 5.34 1.42 -26.83
CA ARG A 141 6.30 0.33 -27.09
C ARG A 141 7.12 -0.11 -25.87
N ASP A 142 7.13 0.65 -24.78
CA ASP A 142 8.02 0.37 -23.65
C ASP A 142 7.31 0.27 -22.29
N LEU A 143 5.98 0.08 -22.24
CA LEU A 143 5.32 -0.15 -20.96
C LEU A 143 5.60 -1.57 -20.43
N PRO A 144 5.79 -1.74 -19.11
CA PRO A 144 5.92 -3.06 -18.52
C PRO A 144 4.64 -3.87 -18.75
N ARG A 145 4.82 -5.18 -18.99
CA ARG A 145 3.69 -6.08 -19.21
C ARG A 145 3.00 -6.38 -17.89
N TYR A 146 1.77 -5.92 -17.73
CA TYR A 146 0.93 -6.26 -16.58
C TYR A 146 0.34 -7.66 -16.78
N GLN A 147 0.63 -8.55 -15.84
CA GLN A 147 -0.02 -9.86 -15.74
C GLN A 147 -0.95 -9.87 -14.54
N LEU A 148 -2.15 -10.41 -14.73
CA LEU A 148 -3.09 -10.56 -13.62
C LEU A 148 -2.61 -11.69 -12.71
N TYR A 149 -2.15 -11.32 -11.52
CA TYR A 149 -1.79 -12.29 -10.49
C TYR A 149 -3.02 -12.81 -9.74
N ARG A 150 -3.80 -11.89 -9.13
CA ARG A 150 -5.00 -12.25 -8.35
C ARG A 150 -6.04 -11.14 -8.38
N LYS A 151 -7.31 -11.52 -8.32
CA LYS A 151 -8.43 -10.60 -8.04
C LYS A 151 -8.67 -10.54 -6.54
N LEU A 152 -8.84 -9.33 -6.02
CA LEU A 152 -9.11 -9.08 -4.61
C LEU A 152 -10.43 -8.31 -4.49
N ASP A 153 -11.25 -8.72 -3.53
CA ASP A 153 -12.42 -7.96 -3.10
C ASP A 153 -12.05 -7.21 -1.82
N VAL A 154 -11.99 -5.89 -1.91
CA VAL A 154 -11.64 -5.02 -0.78
C VAL A 154 -12.92 -4.44 -0.21
N ALA A 155 -13.26 -4.80 1.02
CA ALA A 155 -14.36 -4.22 1.76
C ALA A 155 -13.83 -3.11 2.69
N LEU A 156 -14.34 -1.88 2.51
CA LEU A 156 -14.09 -0.78 3.44
C LEU A 156 -15.19 -0.79 4.51
N ILE A 157 -14.82 -1.11 5.75
CA ILE A 157 -15.75 -1.02 6.88
C ILE A 157 -15.65 0.39 7.45
N LEU A 158 -16.63 1.23 7.14
CA LEU A 158 -16.77 2.54 7.77
C LEU A 158 -17.29 2.34 9.19
N GLY A 159 -16.48 2.68 10.19
CA GLY A 159 -16.70 2.41 11.61
C GLY A 159 -17.91 3.09 12.27
N ARG A 160 -18.88 3.59 11.51
CA ARG A 160 -20.16 4.06 12.04
C ARG A 160 -21.08 2.86 12.28
N ILE A 161 -20.64 1.99 13.19
CA ILE A 161 -21.44 0.88 13.68
C ILE A 161 -22.62 1.50 14.42
N LEU A 162 -23.81 1.42 13.80
CA LEU A 162 -25.08 1.55 14.51
C LEU A 162 -25.00 0.69 15.78
N ARG A 163 -25.48 1.14 16.94
CA ARG A 163 -25.36 0.45 18.25
C ARG A 163 -25.85 -1.02 18.20
N LEU A 164 -25.04 -1.91 17.66
CA LEU A 164 -25.29 -3.35 17.62
C LEU A 164 -24.97 -3.87 19.00
N ARG A 165 -25.85 -4.72 19.54
CA ARG A 165 -25.56 -5.42 20.80
C ARG A 165 -24.33 -6.30 20.58
N PRO A 166 -23.32 -6.24 21.47
CA PRO A 166 -22.15 -7.08 21.33
C PRO A 166 -22.56 -8.55 21.34
N LEU A 167 -22.00 -9.33 20.41
CA LEU A 167 -22.21 -10.78 20.37
C LEU A 167 -21.57 -11.38 21.61
N THR A 168 -22.35 -12.10 22.42
CA THR A 168 -21.88 -12.66 23.70
C THR A 168 -20.80 -13.73 23.54
N THR A 169 -20.69 -14.32 22.35
CA THR A 169 -19.69 -15.32 21.99
C THR A 169 -18.34 -14.72 21.58
N ILE A 170 -18.29 -13.41 21.30
CA ILE A 170 -17.10 -12.73 20.79
C ILE A 170 -16.52 -11.84 21.87
N LYS A 171 -15.35 -12.24 22.40
CA LYS A 171 -14.59 -11.42 23.35
C LYS A 171 -13.54 -10.61 22.60
N ILE A 172 -13.54 -9.32 22.86
CA ILE A 172 -12.62 -8.36 22.30
C ILE A 172 -11.71 -7.83 23.41
N LYS A 173 -10.39 -7.94 23.24
CA LYS A 173 -9.40 -7.36 24.16
C LYS A 173 -8.26 -6.69 23.41
N SER A 174 -7.59 -5.76 24.09
CA SER A 174 -6.34 -5.18 23.61
C SER A 174 -5.26 -6.25 23.49
N CYS A 175 -4.51 -6.23 22.39
CA CYS A 175 -3.34 -7.08 22.19
C CYS A 175 -2.22 -6.70 23.18
N THR A 176 -1.60 -7.68 23.82
CA THR A 176 -0.38 -7.50 24.62
C THR A 176 0.78 -8.32 24.02
N ASP A 177 2.00 -8.16 24.54
CA ASP A 177 3.16 -8.94 24.10
C ASP A 177 2.93 -10.47 24.22
N ASN A 178 2.14 -10.91 25.21
CA ASN A 178 1.79 -12.32 25.40
C ASN A 178 0.84 -12.87 24.30
N ASP A 179 0.23 -12.00 23.50
CA ASP A 179 -0.66 -12.40 22.41
C ASP A 179 0.06 -12.51 21.05
N LEU A 180 1.32 -12.09 20.96
CA LEU A 180 2.07 -12.02 19.69
C LEU A 180 2.33 -13.39 19.09
N GLU A 181 2.70 -14.38 19.90
CA GLU A 181 3.01 -15.73 19.44
C GLU A 181 1.75 -16.48 18.95
N PRO A 182 0.63 -16.54 19.71
CA PRO A 182 -0.63 -17.08 19.20
C PRO A 182 -1.14 -16.36 17.93
N LEU A 183 -0.89 -15.06 17.81
CA LEU A 183 -1.28 -14.28 16.64
C LEU A 183 -0.41 -14.60 15.41
N ALA A 184 0.91 -14.76 15.61
CA ALA A 184 1.82 -15.18 14.55
C ALA A 184 1.40 -16.53 13.98
N ASP A 185 1.13 -17.50 14.84
CA ASP A 185 0.75 -18.85 14.41
C ASP A 185 -0.61 -18.87 13.71
N PHE A 186 -1.56 -18.07 14.18
CA PHE A 186 -2.84 -17.88 13.48
C PHE A 186 -2.63 -17.32 12.06
N LEU A 187 -1.78 -16.30 11.91
CA LEU A 187 -1.50 -15.70 10.61
C LEU A 187 -0.77 -16.67 9.67
N LYS A 188 0.22 -17.43 10.18
CA LYS A 188 0.86 -18.51 9.42
C LYS A 188 -0.17 -19.50 8.90
N GLN A 189 -1.07 -19.99 9.76
CA GLN A 189 -2.11 -20.94 9.37
C GLN A 189 -3.05 -20.37 8.30
N LYS A 190 -3.43 -19.08 8.42
CA LYS A 190 -4.26 -18.41 7.41
C LYS A 190 -3.52 -18.23 6.09
N ALA A 191 -2.22 -18.03 6.14
CA ALA A 191 -1.41 -17.76 4.98
C ALA A 191 -0.91 -19.02 4.26
N GLN A 192 -1.12 -20.22 4.80
CA GLN A 192 -0.85 -21.50 4.11
C GLN A 192 -1.51 -21.60 2.72
N ASN A 193 -2.61 -20.85 2.48
CA ASN A 193 -3.30 -20.81 1.19
C ASN A 193 -2.96 -19.55 0.35
N ALA A 194 -2.00 -18.75 0.80
CA ALA A 194 -1.56 -17.54 0.11
C ALA A 194 -0.33 -17.84 -0.75
N SER A 195 -0.35 -17.41 -2.00
CA SER A 195 0.77 -17.57 -2.92
C SER A 195 1.96 -16.63 -2.61
N ILE A 196 1.71 -15.53 -1.87
CA ILE A 196 2.73 -14.67 -1.26
C ILE A 196 2.39 -14.55 0.22
N ASP A 197 3.36 -14.84 1.08
CA ASP A 197 3.23 -14.69 2.53
C ASP A 197 4.42 -13.95 3.13
N LEU A 198 4.23 -13.39 4.32
CA LEU A 198 5.31 -12.94 5.18
C LEU A 198 5.71 -14.07 6.11
N GLU A 199 6.98 -14.14 6.46
CA GLU A 199 7.41 -14.98 7.56
C GLU A 199 6.93 -14.35 8.88
N TRP A 200 5.73 -14.73 9.31
CA TRP A 200 5.10 -14.16 10.50
C TRP A 200 5.85 -14.61 11.75
N THR A 201 6.61 -13.70 12.35
CA THR A 201 7.22 -13.88 13.66
C THR A 201 6.61 -12.92 14.69
N PRO A 202 6.68 -13.23 15.99
CA PRO A 202 6.29 -12.30 17.05
C PRO A 202 6.99 -10.94 16.90
N GLU A 203 8.26 -10.93 16.50
CA GLU A 203 9.06 -9.71 16.30
C GLU A 203 8.55 -8.90 15.10
N LEU A 204 8.22 -9.57 13.99
CA LEU A 204 7.65 -8.91 12.83
C LEU A 204 6.29 -8.28 13.16
N LEU A 205 5.45 -9.00 13.89
CA LEU A 205 4.15 -8.49 14.35
C LEU A 205 4.29 -7.33 15.31
N LYS A 206 5.21 -7.45 16.27
CA LYS A 206 5.55 -6.37 17.20
C LYS A 206 5.93 -5.12 16.43
N ASN A 207 6.87 -5.24 15.49
CA ASN A 207 7.28 -4.13 14.64
C ASN A 207 6.12 -3.56 13.82
N PHE A 208 5.28 -4.42 13.24
CA PHE A 208 4.13 -3.97 12.44
C PHE A 208 3.12 -3.19 13.29
N ILE A 209 2.69 -3.74 14.43
CA ILE A 209 1.69 -3.14 15.33
C ILE A 209 2.20 -1.81 15.89
N TYR A 210 3.46 -1.74 16.33
CA TYR A 210 4.03 -0.55 16.96
C TYR A 210 4.47 0.53 15.96
N ARG A 211 4.72 0.18 14.68
CA ARG A 211 5.08 1.16 13.64
C ARG A 211 3.88 1.80 12.94
N ILE A 212 2.68 1.25 13.10
CA ILE A 212 1.47 1.92 12.63
C ILE A 212 1.42 3.28 13.36
N PRO A 213 1.33 4.42 12.66
CA PRO A 213 1.18 5.71 13.31
C PRO A 213 -0.19 5.79 14.01
N LEU A 214 -0.25 5.30 15.25
CA LEU A 214 -1.45 5.14 16.06
C LEU A 214 -1.95 6.45 16.69
N SER A 215 -1.50 7.63 16.23
CA SER A 215 -1.95 8.89 16.83
C SER A 215 -3.48 9.07 16.78
N ARG A 216 -4.20 8.25 15.98
CA ARG A 216 -5.67 8.20 15.94
C ARG A 216 -6.33 6.82 16.00
N LEU A 217 -5.59 5.71 15.95
CA LEU A 217 -6.14 4.34 16.08
C LEU A 217 -5.91 3.86 17.52
N LYS A 218 -6.95 3.90 18.36
CA LYS A 218 -6.80 3.74 19.81
C LYS A 218 -6.79 2.29 20.31
N LYS A 219 -7.01 1.28 19.45
CA LYS A 219 -7.10 -0.12 19.89
C LYS A 219 -6.97 -1.13 18.75
N PHE A 220 -6.10 -2.13 18.92
CA PHE A 220 -6.18 -3.40 18.20
C PHE A 220 -6.95 -4.38 19.06
N GLU A 221 -7.92 -5.03 18.44
CA GLU A 221 -8.88 -5.86 19.13
C GLU A 221 -8.83 -7.28 18.57
N LEU A 222 -8.48 -8.23 19.44
CA LEU A 222 -8.44 -9.65 19.12
C LEU A 222 -9.78 -10.29 19.50
N GLN A 223 -10.39 -11.01 18.56
CA GLN A 223 -11.55 -11.85 18.79
C GLN A 223 -11.10 -13.26 19.20
N LYS A 224 -11.44 -13.67 20.43
CA LYS A 224 -11.14 -15.03 20.93
C LYS A 224 -12.44 -15.81 21.16
N ALA A 225 -12.62 -16.88 20.40
CA ALA A 225 -13.54 -18.00 20.68
C ALA A 225 -12.74 -19.29 20.54
N GLU A 226 -12.00 -19.68 21.58
CA GLU A 226 -11.05 -20.83 21.64
C GLU A 226 -9.91 -20.85 20.58
N LYS A 227 -10.03 -20.11 19.48
CA LYS A 227 -9.05 -19.79 18.44
C LYS A 227 -9.12 -18.30 18.12
N VAL A 228 -8.00 -17.71 17.70
CA VAL A 228 -8.00 -16.36 17.08
C VAL A 228 -8.68 -16.51 15.71
N GLU A 229 -9.61 -15.62 15.37
CA GLU A 229 -10.35 -15.72 14.09
C GLU A 229 -10.12 -14.54 13.15
N SER A 230 -9.73 -13.38 13.68
CA SER A 230 -9.43 -12.17 12.89
C SER A 230 -8.63 -11.14 13.68
N LEU A 231 -7.94 -10.26 12.95
CA LEU A 231 -7.30 -9.05 13.46
C LEU A 231 -8.04 -7.84 12.88
N ALA A 232 -8.51 -6.93 13.74
CA ALA A 232 -9.16 -5.70 13.31
C ALA A 232 -8.49 -4.46 13.94
N ALA A 233 -8.30 -3.43 13.12
CA ALA A 233 -7.82 -2.11 13.53
C ALA A 233 -8.96 -1.11 13.40
N TRP A 234 -9.29 -0.40 14.48
CA TRP A 234 -10.45 0.50 14.51
C TRP A 234 -10.06 1.95 14.76
N HIS A 235 -10.63 2.85 13.96
CA HIS A 235 -10.62 4.28 14.22
C HIS A 235 -11.91 4.70 14.92
N LEU A 236 -11.81 5.02 16.21
CA LEU A 236 -12.87 5.74 16.92
C LEU A 236 -12.65 7.23 16.67
N GLY A 237 -13.26 7.75 15.60
CA GLY A 237 -13.42 9.19 15.44
C GLY A 237 -14.17 9.74 16.65
N ARG A 238 -13.55 10.65 17.40
CA ARG A 238 -14.27 11.57 18.29
C ARG A 238 -14.45 12.88 17.56
#